data_AF-A0A7X1HQN6-F1
#
_entry.id   AF-A0A7X1HQN6-F1
#
_cell.length_a   1.000
_cell.length_b   1.000
_cell.length_c   1.000
_cell.angle_alpha   90.00
_cell.angle_beta   90.00
_cell.angle_gamma   90.00
#
_symmetry.space_group_name_H-M   'P 1'
#
loop_
_entity.id
_entity.type
_entity.pdbx_description
1 polymer ?
#
loop_
_entity_poly.entity_id
_entity_poly.type
_entity_poly.pdbx_seq_one_letter_code
_entity_poly.pdbx_strand_id
1 'polypeptide(L)' 'MKINIKRIMSDLEILNTFNTTPKNGCSRYSFTIEDTRAKEYLMGEMKAIGMEVRHVS' A
#
# COMPACT_ATOMS: atom_id res chain seq x y z
N MET A 1 -16.10 17.51 -5.10
CA MET A 1 -15.31 16.53 -4.32
C MET A 1 -13.90 17.08 -4.15
N LYS A 2 -13.40 17.26 -2.92
CA LYS A 2 -12.03 17.78 -2.67
C LYS A 2 -11.15 16.64 -2.19
N ILE A 3 -9.99 16.46 -2.81
CA ILE A 3 -9.04 15.42 -2.46
C ILE A 3 -8.29 15.82 -1.18
N ASN A 4 -8.14 14.88 -0.24
CA ASN A 4 -7.33 15.08 0.96
C ASN A 4 -5.85 14.71 0.67
N ILE A 5 -5.06 15.71 0.30
CA ILE A 5 -3.63 15.54 -0.04
C ILE A 5 -2.83 14.99 1.15
N LYS A 6 -3.14 15.42 2.37
CA LYS A 6 -2.42 14.97 3.57
C LYS A 6 -2.56 13.47 3.76
N ARG A 7 -3.78 12.94 3.60
CA ARG A 7 -4.04 11.50 3.67
C ARG A 7 -3.23 10.73 2.63
N ILE A 8 -3.25 11.19 1.37
CA ILE A 8 -2.49 10.56 0.28
C ILE A 8 -0.99 10.52 0.59
N MET A 9 -0.43 11.62 1.11
CA MET A 9 0.99 11.67 1.47
C MET A 9 1.33 10.68 2.59
N SER A 10 0.50 10.59 3.63
CA SER A 10 0.68 9.61 4.71
C SER A 10 0.57 8.17 4.21
N ASP A 11 -0.39 7.87 3.33
CA ASP A 11 -0.52 6.54 2.72
C ASP A 11 0.70 6.16 1.89
N LEU A 12 1.26 7.11 1.12
CA LEU A 12 2.48 6.89 0.35
C LEU A 12 3.69 6.65 1.24
N GLU A 13 3.82 7.37 2.35
CA GLU A 13 4.89 7.14 3.33
C GLU A 13 4.80 5.75 3.97
N ILE A 14 3.60 5.32 4.38
CA ILE A 14 3.36 3.98 4.92
C ILE A 14 3.70 2.92 3.88
N LEU A 15 3.18 3.06 2.66
CA LEU A 15 3.49 2.14 1.57
C LEU A 15 4.98 2.06 1.29
N ASN A 16 5.71 3.17 1.35
CA ASN A 16 7.14 3.18 1.11
C ASN A 16 7.96 2.44 2.20
N THR A 17 7.36 2.08 3.34
CA THR A 17 8.01 1.23 4.35
C THR A 17 8.01 -0.25 3.98
N PHE A 18 7.14 -0.68 3.06
CA PHE A 18 7.04 -2.07 2.62
C PHE A 18 7.95 -2.35 1.43
N ASN A 19 9.26 -2.18 1.57
CA ASN A 19 10.25 -2.50 0.54
C ASN A 19 11.62 -2.81 1.17
N THR A 20 12.55 -3.36 0.38
CA THR A 20 13.89 -3.75 0.88
C THR A 20 14.93 -2.63 0.82
N THR A 21 14.60 -1.48 0.22
CA THR A 21 15.51 -0.34 0.05
C THR A 21 14.89 0.98 0.54
N PRO A 22 14.47 1.06 1.83
CA PRO A 22 13.84 2.26 2.34
C PRO A 22 14.78 3.46 2.21
N LYS A 23 14.23 4.61 1.78
CA LYS A 23 14.96 5.86 1.49
C LYS A 23 15.87 5.84 0.25
N ASN A 24 15.99 4.71 -0.45
CA ASN A 24 16.81 4.56 -1.66
C ASN A 24 15.93 4.10 -2.85
N GLY A 25 14.78 4.75 -3.04
CA GLY A 25 13.76 4.33 -4.01
C GLY A 25 12.84 3.25 -3.44
N CYS A 26 12.42 2.31 -4.29
CA CYS A 26 11.50 1.24 -3.92
C CYS A 26 11.86 -0.08 -4.61
N SER A 27 12.32 -1.05 -3.81
CA SER A 27 12.56 -2.42 -4.25
C SER A 27 11.51 -3.34 -3.64
N ARG A 28 10.47 -3.65 -4.42
CA ARG A 28 9.36 -4.54 -4.06
C ARG A 28 9.09 -5.49 -5.21
N TYR A 29 9.66 -6.69 -5.13
CA TYR A 29 9.45 -7.73 -6.14
C TYR A 29 8.13 -8.46 -5.87
N SER A 30 7.49 -8.95 -6.94
CA SER A 30 6.25 -9.72 -6.81
C SER A 30 6.45 -10.98 -5.98
N PHE A 31 5.42 -11.34 -5.20
CA PHE A 31 5.38 -12.54 -4.36
C PHE A 31 6.40 -12.56 -3.20
N THR A 32 7.00 -11.42 -2.87
CA THR A 32 7.78 -11.28 -1.63
C THR A 32 6.88 -10.87 -0.45
N ILE A 33 7.46 -10.87 0.75
CA ILE A 33 6.76 -10.41 1.95
C ILE A 33 6.44 -8.92 1.89
N GLU A 34 7.30 -8.11 1.26
CA GLU A 34 7.08 -6.68 1.06
C GLU A 34 5.88 -6.41 0.13
N ASP A 35 5.77 -7.19 -0.95
CA ASP A 35 4.62 -7.15 -1.86
C ASP A 35 3.32 -7.56 -1.16
N THR A 36 3.37 -8.63 -0.38
CA THR A 36 2.23 -9.10 0.43
C THR A 36 1.76 -8.01 1.39
N ARG A 37 2.67 -7.41 2.16
CA ARG A 37 2.34 -6.34 3.13
C ARG A 37 1.74 -5.11 2.46
N ALA A 38 2.28 -4.70 1.31
CA ALA A 38 1.73 -3.58 0.56
C ALA A 38 0.32 -3.85 0.04
N LYS A 39 0.06 -5.06 -0.46
CA LYS A 39 -1.28 -5.49 -0.88
C LYS A 39 -2.24 -5.52 0.31
N GLU A 40 -1.84 -6.11 1.43
CA GLU A 40 -2.66 -6.17 2.65
C GLU A 40 -3.07 -4.76 3.12
N TYR A 41 -2.14 -3.80 3.14
CA TYR A 41 -2.45 -2.40 3.48
C TYR A 41 -3.51 -1.81 2.55
N LEU A 42 -3.29 -1.90 1.23
CA LEU A 42 -4.21 -1.35 0.24
C LEU A 42 -5.59 -2.01 0.29
N MET A 43 -5.62 -3.34 0.44
CA MET A 43 -6.86 -4.09 0.58
C MET A 43 -7.60 -3.69 1.87
N GLY A 44 -6.88 -3.41 2.95
CA GLY A 44 -7.42 -2.86 4.19
C GLY A 44 -8.11 -1.52 3.98
N GLU A 45 -7.41 -0.56 3.36
CA GLU A 45 -7.96 0.77 3.04
C GLU A 45 -9.20 0.68 2.14
N MET A 46 -9.18 -0.20 1.13
CA MET A 46 -10.33 -0.44 0.25
C MET A 46 -11.52 -1.05 1.01
N LYS A 47 -11.27 -2.05 1.85
CA LYS A 47 -12.32 -2.67 2.68
C LYS A 47 -12.92 -1.67 3.68
N ALA A 48 -12.10 -0.78 4.25
CA ALA A 48 -12.53 0.22 5.22
C ALA A 48 -13.57 1.21 4.63
N ILE A 49 -13.53 1.44 3.32
CA ILE A 49 -14.53 2.26 2.62
C ILE A 49 -15.69 1.44 2.02
N GLY A 50 -15.81 0.16 2.40
CA GLY A 50 -16.91 -0.71 2.01
C GLY A 50 -16.76 -1.40 0.66
N MET A 51 -15.56 -1.44 0.08
CA MET A 51 -15.33 -2.19 -1.16
C MET A 51 -15.23 -3.69 -0.91
N GLU A 52 -15.81 -4.49 -1.81
CA GLU A 52 -15.48 -5.92 -1.91
C GLU A 52 -14.14 -6.07 -2.63
N VAL A 53 -13.18 -6.71 -1.99
CA VAL A 53 -11.81 -6.86 -2.52
C VAL A 53 -11.48 -8.33 -2.70
N ARG A 54 -11.09 -8.71 -3.92
CA ARG A 54 -10.62 -10.05 -4.27
C ARG A 54 -9.15 -9.98 -4.66
N HIS A 55 -8.31 -10.80 -4.03
CA HIS A 55 -6.90 -10.94 -4.38
C HIS A 55 -6.66 -12.41 -4.75
N VAL A 56 -6.04 -12.61 -5.91
CA VAL A 56 -5.61 -13.93 -6.37
C VAL A 56 -4.09 -13.91 -6.31
N SER A 57 -3.54 -14.83 -5.53
CA SER A 57 -2.10 -15.05 -5.35
C SER A 57 -1.48 -15.68 -6.58
#